data_AF-A0A836TT55-F1
#
_entry.id   AF-A0A836TT55-F1
#
_cell.length_a   1.000
_cell.length_b   1.000
_cell.length_c   1.000
_cell.angle_alpha   90.00
_cell.angle_beta   90.00
_cell.angle_gamma   90.00
#
_symmetry.space_group_name_H-M   'P 1'
#
loop_
_entity.id
_entity.type
_entity.pdbx_description
1 polymer ?
#
loop_
_entity_poly.entity_id
_entity_poly.type
_entity_poly.pdbx_seq_one_letter_code
_entity_poly.pdbx_strand_id
1 'polypeptide(L)' 'MSDATYEPPKVWKWNTESGGKFANINRPIAGSTFDEDLAVG' A
#
# COMPACT_ATOMS: atom_id res chain seq x y z
N MET A 1 -15.71 -22.52 19.06
CA MET A 1 -15.18 -21.15 19.09
C MET A 1 -15.73 -20.45 17.87
N SER A 2 -16.56 -19.41 18.04
CA SER A 2 -17.08 -18.61 16.93
C SER A 2 -15.99 -17.66 16.48
N ASP A 3 -15.49 -17.81 15.26
CA ASP A 3 -14.62 -16.81 14.65
C ASP A 3 -15.42 -15.52 14.48
N ALA A 4 -14.93 -14.44 15.07
CA ALA A 4 -15.51 -13.12 14.84
C ALA A 4 -15.41 -12.81 13.33
N THR A 5 -16.55 -12.55 12.70
CA THR A 5 -16.57 -12.17 11.28
C THR A 5 -15.93 -10.80 11.13
N TYR A 6 -14.98 -10.68 10.20
CA TYR A 6 -14.34 -9.41 9.92
C TYR A 6 -15.37 -8.39 9.41
N GLU A 7 -15.45 -7.24 10.09
CA GLU A 7 -16.27 -6.12 9.67
C GLU A 7 -15.36 -4.99 9.13
N PRO A 8 -15.45 -4.66 7.83
CA PRO A 8 -14.65 -3.58 7.27
C PRO A 8 -15.11 -2.21 7.79
N PRO A 9 -14.20 -1.25 7.96
CA PRO A 9 -14.56 0.10 8.38
C PRO A 9 -15.29 0.86 7.27
N LYS A 10 -16.13 1.83 7.67
CA LYS A 10 -16.84 2.73 6.72
C LYS A 10 -15.90 3.53 5.82
N VAL A 11 -14.71 3.88 6.34
CA VAL A 11 -13.64 4.52 5.59
C VAL A 11 -12.40 3.67 5.77
N TRP A 12 -11.87 3.18 4.65
CA TRP A 12 -10.65 2.38 4.66
C TRP A 12 -9.45 3.24 5.08
N LYS A 13 -8.55 2.63 5.85
CA LYS A 13 -7.30 3.24 6.31
C LYS A 13 -6.15 2.30 6.01
N TRP A 14 -5.05 2.86 5.52
CA TRP A 14 -3.79 2.12 5.39
C TRP A 14 -3.06 2.14 6.74
N ASN A 15 -3.34 1.15 7.59
CA ASN A 15 -2.81 1.04 8.95
C ASN A 15 -1.75 -0.06 9.11
N THR A 16 -1.60 -0.93 8.12
CA THR A 16 -0.61 -2.01 8.10
C THR A 16 -0.10 -2.24 6.68
N GLU A 17 1.15 -2.67 6.58
CA GLU A 17 1.70 -3.16 5.31
C GLU A 17 0.93 -4.41 4.84
N SER A 18 0.67 -4.48 3.53
CA SER A 18 -0.02 -5.60 2.89
C SER A 18 0.42 -5.70 1.43
N GLY A 19 0.37 -6.91 0.87
CA GLY A 19 0.81 -7.18 -0.52
C GLY A 19 1.99 -8.14 -0.65
N GLY A 20 2.40 -8.82 0.43
CA GLY A 20 3.43 -9.85 0.40
C GLY A 20 4.77 -9.34 -0.15
N LYS A 21 5.25 -9.93 -1.25
CA LYS A 21 6.52 -9.55 -1.90
C LYS A 21 6.61 -8.06 -2.27
N PHE A 22 5.47 -7.40 -2.51
CA PHE A 22 5.39 -6.00 -2.93
C PHE A 22 5.02 -5.04 -1.80
N ALA A 23 4.94 -5.52 -0.55
CA ALA A 23 4.51 -4.71 0.59
C ALA A 23 5.35 -3.42 0.77
N ASN A 24 6.63 -3.46 0.39
CA ASN A 24 7.55 -2.35 0.48
C ASN A 24 7.39 -1.27 -0.62
N ILE A 25 6.66 -1.54 -1.70
CA ILE A 25 6.45 -0.58 -2.80
C ILE A 25 4.99 -0.14 -2.95
N ASN A 26 4.04 -0.91 -2.40
CA ASN A 26 2.62 -0.59 -2.49
C ASN A 26 2.27 0.60 -1.57
N ARG A 27 1.63 1.62 -2.14
CA ARG A 27 1.10 2.77 -1.41
C ARG A 27 -0.22 3.23 -2.05
N PRO A 28 -1.19 3.73 -1.26
CA PRO A 28 -2.47 4.20 -1.77
C PRO A 28 -2.38 5.57 -2.47
N ILE A 29 -1.17 6.13 -2.57
CA ILE A 29 -0.88 7.43 -3.18
C ILE A 29 0.15 7.27 -4.29
N ALA A 30 -0.02 8.03 -5.36
CA ALA A 30 0.97 8.15 -6.44
C ALA A 30 1.98 9.28 -6.16
N GLY A 31 2.97 9.44 -7.05
CA GLY A 31 3.99 10.52 -7.01
C GLY A 31 5.42 9.99 -6.99
N SER A 32 6.42 10.82 -7.30
CA SER A 32 7.83 10.40 -7.17
C SER A 32 8.18 10.16 -5.69
N THR A 33 9.03 9.16 -5.41
CA THR A 33 9.66 8.99 -4.09
C THR A 33 11.09 9.50 -4.06
N PHE A 34 11.68 9.71 -5.23
CA PHE A 34 13.00 10.25 -5.43
C PHE A 34 13.05 10.89 -6.83
N ASP A 35 14.04 11.74 -7.01
CA ASP A 35 14.34 12.35 -8.31
C ASP A 35 15.42 11.52 -9.00
N GLU A 36 15.21 11.21 -10.28
CA GLU A 36 16.17 10.51 -11.14
C GLU A 36 16.05 11.05 -12.56
N ASP A 37 17.13 11.65 -13.04
CA ASP A 37 17.22 12.10 -14.43
C ASP A 37 17.44 10.88 -15.33
N LEU A 38 16.51 10.66 -16.25
CA LEU A 38 16.60 9.58 -17.21
C LEU A 38 17.68 9.88 -18.25
N ALA A 39 18.42 8.84 -18.66
CA ALA A 39 19.39 8.97 -19.74
C ALA A 39 18.67 9.37 -21.04
N VAL A 40 19.19 10.40 -21.72
CA VAL A 40 18.73 10.84 -23.03
C VAL A 40 19.68 10.32 -24.11
N GLY A 41 19.10 9.85 -25.22
CA GLY A 41 19.81 9.36 -26.40
C GLY A 41 19.33 10.07 -27.65
#